data_AF-A0A7C4JJS3-F1
#
_entry.id   AF-A0A7C4JJS3-F1
#
_cell.length_a   1.000
_cell.length_b   1.000
_cell.length_c   1.000
_cell.angle_alpha   90.00
_cell.angle_beta   90.00
_cell.angle_gamma   90.00
#
_symmetry.space_group_name_H-M   'P 1'
#
loop_
_entity.id
_entity.type
_entity.pdbx_description
1 polymer ?
#
loop_
_entity_poly.entity_id
_entity_poly.type
_entity_poly.pdbx_seq_one_letter_code
_entity_poly.pdbx_strand_id
1 'polypeptide(L)' 'MVKAKVRIDESKCNLCNLCLKFCPTGVFKYENRGIKVNNELCIACYGCVKLCPTTAISVEVAGYIVIDYAKYY' A
#
# COMPACT_ATOMS: atom_id res chain seq x y z
N MET A 1 1.84 10.54 -13.90
CA MET A 1 0.99 10.21 -12.73
C MET A 1 1.60 9.02 -12.01
N VAL A 2 1.94 9.19 -10.74
CA VAL A 2 2.56 8.14 -9.93
C VAL A 2 1.48 7.13 -9.54
N LYS A 3 1.76 5.83 -9.73
CA LYS A 3 0.87 4.72 -9.33
C LYS A 3 1.56 3.88 -8.27
N ALA A 4 0.81 3.46 -7.25
CA ALA A 4 1.28 2.56 -6.22
C ALA A 4 0.51 1.23 -6.28
N LYS A 5 1.21 0.11 -6.04
CA LYS A 5 0.64 -1.23 -5.98
C LYS A 5 1.14 -1.95 -4.73
N VAL A 6 0.21 -2.30 -3.85
CA VAL A 6 0.46 -3.12 -2.67
C VAL A 6 0.32 -4.60 -3.03
N ARG A 7 1.19 -5.44 -2.49
CA ARG A 7 1.11 -6.90 -2.57
C ARG A 7 1.24 -7.52 -1.19
N ILE A 8 0.52 -8.63 -0.98
CA ILE A 8 0.57 -9.44 0.23
C ILE A 8 1.05 -10.83 -0.17
N ASP A 9 2.12 -11.30 0.46
CA ASP A 9 2.59 -12.67 0.41
C ASP A 9 1.72 -13.50 1.36
N GLU A 10 0.78 -14.26 0.80
CA GLU A 10 -0.16 -15.08 1.57
C GLU A 10 0.54 -16.17 2.38
N SER A 11 1.72 -16.64 1.96
CA SER A 11 2.48 -17.66 2.70
C SER A 11 3.08 -17.13 4.00
N LYS A 12 3.29 -15.81 4.09
CA LYS A 12 3.82 -15.12 5.28
C LYS A 12 2.75 -14.40 6.08
N CYS A 13 1.60 -14.12 5.47
CA CYS A 13 0.53 -13.39 6.13
C CYS A 13 -0.13 -14.26 7.22
N ASN A 14 -0.10 -13.80 8.47
CA ASN A 14 -0.76 -14.48 9.59
C ASN A 14 -2.13 -13.88 9.93
N LEU A 15 -2.71 -13.07 9.03
CA LEU A 15 -4.01 -12.40 9.20
C LEU A 15 -4.16 -11.61 10.51
N CYS A 16 -3.08 -11.02 11.03
CA CYS A 16 -3.11 -10.21 12.27
C CYS A 16 -3.88 -8.88 12.15
N ASN A 17 -4.33 -8.51 10.95
CA ASN A 17 -5.15 -7.32 10.64
C ASN A 17 -4.55 -5.94 11.02
N LEU A 18 -3.25 -5.86 11.34
CA LEU A 18 -2.60 -4.58 11.63
C LEU A 18 -2.65 -3.61 10.44
N CYS A 19 -2.51 -4.10 9.21
CA CYS A 19 -2.61 -3.28 8.01
C CYS A 19 -4.00 -2.64 7.83
N LEU A 20 -5.08 -3.31 8.23
CA LEU A 20 -6.44 -2.74 8.23
C LEU A 20 -6.54 -1.61 9.25
N LYS A 21 -5.99 -1.81 10.46
CA LYS A 21 -6.10 -0.86 11.56
C LYS A 21 -5.33 0.44 11.32
N PHE A 22 -4.15 0.34 10.70
CA PHE A 22 -3.22 1.48 10.60
C PHE A 22 -3.20 2.15 9.23
N CYS A 23 -3.87 1.62 8.22
CA CYS A 23 -3.90 2.25 6.91
C CYS A 23 -4.80 3.50 6.94
N PRO A 24 -4.25 4.72 6.79
CA PRO A 24 -5.03 5.95 6.93
C PRO A 24 -6.05 6.14 5.80
N THR A 25 -5.85 5.47 4.66
CA THR A 25 -6.69 5.59 3.47
C THR A 25 -7.58 4.37 3.23
N GLY A 26 -7.59 3.38 4.14
CA GLY A 26 -8.50 2.23 4.02
C GLY A 26 -8.22 1.28 2.84
N VAL A 27 -6.95 1.09 2.46
CA VAL A 27 -6.53 0.18 1.36
C VAL A 27 -6.95 -1.27 1.57
N PHE A 28 -7.03 -1.73 2.83
CA PHE A 28 -7.20 -3.14 3.16
C PHE A 28 -8.60 -3.43 3.68
N LYS A 29 -9.19 -4.54 3.23
CA LYS A 29 -10.48 -5.07 3.73
C LYS A 29 -10.36 -6.56 4.01
N TYR A 30 -10.88 -7.03 5.14
CA TYR A 30 -10.99 -8.45 5.41
C TYR A 30 -12.21 -9.02 4.66
N GLU A 31 -11.99 -10.00 3.78
CA GLU A 31 -13.03 -10.61 2.96
C GLU A 31 -12.61 -12.04 2.59
N ASN A 32 -13.55 -13.00 2.57
CA ASN A 32 -13.31 -14.39 2.13
C ASN A 32 -12.12 -15.09 2.82
N ARG A 33 -11.92 -14.88 4.13
CA ARG A 33 -10.77 -15.41 4.90
C ARG A 33 -9.41 -14.90 4.43
N GLY A 34 -9.36 -13.78 3.73
CA GLY A 34 -8.14 -13.12 3.28
C GLY A 34 -8.23 -11.60 3.38
N ILE A 35 -7.19 -10.92 2.89
CA ILE A 35 -7.11 -9.47 2.84
C ILE A 35 -7.22 -9.01 1.39
N LYS A 36 -8.30 -8.32 1.07
CA LYS A 36 -8.50 -7.65 -0.21
C LYS A 36 -7.84 -6.27 -0.17
N VAL A 37 -7.23 -5.89 -1.30
CA VAL A 37 -6.45 -4.67 -1.46
C VAL A 37 -7.08 -3.78 -2.52
N ASN A 38 -7.38 -2.53 -2.18
CA ASN A 38 -7.73 -1.49 -3.14
C ASN A 38 -6.53 -0.54 -3.36
N ASN A 39 -5.80 -0.76 -4.46
CA ASN A 39 -4.59 -0.01 -4.78
C ASN A 39 -4.85 1.46 -5.15
N GLU A 40 -6.06 1.82 -5.56
CA GLU A 40 -6.41 3.20 -5.91
C GLU A 40 -6.35 4.14 -4.71
N LEU A 41 -6.50 3.59 -3.50
CA LEU A 41 -6.44 4.35 -2.24
C LEU A 41 -5.01 4.42 -1.67
N CYS A 42 -4.04 3.74 -2.29
CA CYS A 42 -2.68 3.68 -1.75
C CYS A 42 -1.90 4.96 -2.10
N ILE A 43 -1.51 5.70 -1.06
CA ILE A 43 -0.68 6.92 -1.19
C ILE A 43 0.82 6.66 -1.04
N ALA A 44 1.25 5.38 -1.10
CA ALA A 44 2.64 4.97 -0.91
C ALA A 44 3.30 5.51 0.37
N CYS A 45 2.60 5.49 1.51
CA CYS A 45 3.16 5.92 2.80
C CYS A 45 4.03 4.86 3.51
N TYR A 46 4.05 3.62 2.99
CA TYR A 46 4.82 2.47 3.50
C TYR A 46 4.54 2.03 4.96
N GLY A 47 3.52 2.60 5.63
CA GLY A 47 3.18 2.23 7.01
C GLY A 47 2.83 0.75 7.19
N CYS A 48 2.08 0.16 6.25
CA CYS A 48 1.72 -1.27 6.28
C CYS A 48 2.94 -2.20 6.13
N VAL A 49 3.95 -1.80 5.36
CA VAL A 49 5.22 -2.54 5.23
C VAL A 49 5.96 -2.53 6.55
N LYS A 50 6.11 -1.35 7.16
CA LYS A 50 6.83 -1.17 8.42
C LYS A 50 6.17 -1.91 9.60
N LEU A 51 4.85 -1.94 9.64
CA LEU A 51 4.09 -2.52 10.75
C LEU A 51 3.81 -4.03 10.59
N CYS A 52 4.08 -4.62 9.42
CA CYS A 52 3.80 -6.03 9.19
C CYS A 52 4.83 -6.91 9.93
N PRO A 53 4.44 -7.64 11.00
CA PRO A 53 5.39 -8.39 11.83
C PRO A 53 6.03 -9.57 11.07
N THR A 54 5.36 -10.07 10.04
CA THR A 54 5.83 -11.20 9.22
C THR A 54 6.45 -10.77 7.90
N THR A 55 6.62 -9.45 7.68
CA THR A 55 7.18 -8.89 6.43
C THR A 55 6.44 -9.34 5.16
N ALA A 56 5.15 -9.65 5.28
CA ALA A 56 4.32 -10.16 4.18
C ALA A 56 3.90 -9.08 3.16
N ILE A 57 4.12 -7.79 3.45
CA ILE A 57 3.58 -6.69 2.63
C ILE A 57 4.71 -5.98 1.88
N SER A 58 4.49 -5.72 0.58
CA SER A 58 5.36 -4.89 -0.25
C SER A 58 4.56 -3.82 -0.99
N VAL A 59 5.21 -2.71 -1.35
CA VAL A 59 4.63 -1.59 -2.10
C VAL A 59 5.55 -1.24 -3.26
N GLU A 60 5.03 -1.36 -4.48
CA GLU A 60 5.69 -0.96 -5.72
C GLU A 60 5.17 0.39 -6.17
N VAL A 61 6.06 1.26 -6.63
CA VAL A 61 5.70 2.57 -7.16
C VAL A 61 6.23 2.67 -8.59
N ALA A 62 5.37 3.09 -9.52
CA ALA A 62 5.73 3.27 -10.92
C ALA A 62 5.28 4.65 -11.42
N GLY A 63 6.10 5.25 -12.27
CA GLY A 63 5.87 6.55 -12.89
C GLY A 63 6.98 7.55 -12.59
N TYR A 64 6.89 8.71 -13.25
CA TYR A 64 7.80 9.83 -13.08
C TYR A 64 7.04 11.09 -12.69
N ILE A 65 7.69 11.92 -11.89
CA ILE A 65 7.24 13.28 -11.59
C ILE A 65 7.77 14.16 -12.72
N VAL A 66 6.87 14.86 -13.41
CA VAL A 66 7.28 15.95 -14.30
C VAL A 66 7.30 17.20 -13.45
N ILE A 67 8.50 17.73 -13.22
CA ILE A 67 8.66 19.02 -12.56
C ILE A 67 8.72 20.06 -13.68
N ASP A 68 7.61 20.75 -13.90
CA ASP A 68 7.54 21.85 -14.85
C ASP A 68 7.96 23.15 -14.17
N TYR A 69 9.24 23.51 -14.32
CA TYR A 69 9.80 24.74 -13.79
C TYR A 69 9.31 26.00 -14.54
N ALA A 70 8.69 25.86 -15.71
CA ALA A 70 8.18 27.00 -16.48
C ALA A 70 6.90 27.60 -15.87
N LYS A 71 6.26 26.92 -14.91
CA LYS A 71 5.09 27.42 -14.18
C LYS A 71 5.43 28.38 -13.02
N TYR A 72 6.72 28.53 -12.70
CA TYR A 72 7.21 29.40 -11.61
C TYR A 72 7.73 30.76 -12.11
N TYR A 73 7.63 31.03 -13.42
CA TYR A 73 7.89 32.30 -14.09
C TYR A 73 6.68 32.68 -14.95
#